data_AF-A0A8J5X7J6-F1
#
_entry.id   AF-A0A8J5X7J6-F1
#
_cell.length_a   1.000
_cell.length_b   1.000
_cell.length_c   1.000
_cell.angle_alpha   90.00
_cell.angle_beta   90.00
_cell.angle_gamma   90.00
#
_symmetry.space_group_name_H-M   'P 1'
#
loop_
_entity.id
_entity.type
_entity.pdbx_description
1 polymer ?
#
loop_
_entity_poly.entity_id
_entity_poly.type
_entity_poly.pdbx_seq_one_letter_code
_entity_poly.pdbx_strand_id
1 'polypeptide(L)'
;MMQPPGAEVEEEKGAELFAPDKIAHNGRTIYTCRVGSAIVAGCVAGILGMEGLPGFFFFLLSCVATSAMLCARMGSVSMFDYFAKPYQVWTDGLTEGLMSYILFWTLLFDLVYIF
;
A
#
# COMPACT_ATOMS: atom_id res chain seq x y z
N MET A 1 47.04 -17.28 -11.52
CA MET A 1 46.07 -17.02 -10.43
C MET A 1 44.70 -17.25 -11.04
N MET A 2 44.17 -18.47 -10.93
CA MET A 2 42.87 -18.84 -11.49
C MET A 2 41.80 -18.44 -10.47
N GLN A 3 41.05 -17.39 -10.81
CA GLN A 3 39.88 -16.95 -10.05
C GLN A 3 38.85 -18.10 -10.02
N PRO A 4 38.27 -18.46 -8.86
CA PRO A 4 37.32 -19.56 -8.78
C PRO A 4 36.04 -19.21 -9.57
N PRO A 5 35.58 -20.11 -10.48
CA PRO A 5 34.48 -19.88 -11.44
C PRO A 5 33.07 -19.79 -10.81
N GLY A 6 32.97 -19.59 -9.49
CA GLY A 6 31.71 -19.48 -8.75
C GLY A 6 31.38 -18.06 -8.26
N ALA A 7 32.34 -17.14 -8.23
CA ALA A 7 32.13 -15.80 -7.66
C ALA A 7 31.31 -14.86 -8.57
N GLU A 8 31.49 -14.95 -9.89
CA GLU A 8 30.78 -14.10 -10.86
C GLU A 8 29.29 -14.47 -10.97
N VAL A 9 28.96 -15.74 -10.75
CA VAL A 9 27.57 -16.26 -10.82
C VAL A 9 26.76 -15.88 -9.58
N GLU A 10 27.40 -15.72 -8.40
CA GLU A 10 26.72 -15.23 -7.20
C GLU A 10 26.51 -13.70 -7.24
N GLU A 11 27.44 -12.95 -7.83
CA GLU A 11 27.35 -11.49 -7.94
C GLU A 11 26.27 -11.05 -8.96
N GLU A 12 26.13 -11.74 -10.10
CA GLU A 12 25.02 -11.51 -11.04
C GLU A 12 23.66 -11.81 -10.43
N LYS A 13 23.56 -12.88 -9.63
CA LYS A 13 22.30 -13.28 -8.98
C LYS A 13 21.88 -12.30 -7.89
N GLY A 14 22.86 -11.72 -7.17
CA GLY A 14 22.67 -10.61 -6.25
C GLY A 14 22.26 -9.32 -6.96
N ALA A 15 22.87 -9.01 -8.10
CA ALA A 15 22.52 -7.83 -8.91
C ALA A 15 21.12 -7.95 -9.57
N GLU A 16 20.70 -9.14 -10.00
CA GLU A 16 19.35 -9.41 -10.51
C GLU A 16 18.26 -9.32 -9.43
N LEU A 17 18.61 -9.60 -8.17
CA LEU A 17 17.72 -9.46 -7.00
C LEU A 17 17.41 -7.98 -6.71
N PHE A 18 18.33 -7.07 -7.02
CA PHE A 18 18.16 -5.61 -6.87
C PHE A 18 17.87 -4.91 -8.21
N ALA A 19 17.20 -5.58 -9.14
CA ALA A 19 16.75 -4.94 -10.37
C ALA A 19 15.77 -3.79 -10.02
N PRO A 20 16.08 -2.52 -10.36
CA PRO A 20 15.24 -1.37 -10.00
C PRO A 20 13.83 -1.45 -10.59
N ASP A 21 13.68 -2.12 -11.73
CA ASP A 21 12.38 -2.40 -12.36
C ASP A 21 11.48 -3.30 -11.50
N LYS A 22 12.06 -4.31 -10.84
CA LYS A 22 11.30 -5.20 -9.94
C LYS A 22 10.88 -4.48 -8.67
N ILE A 23 11.73 -3.60 -8.14
CA ILE A 23 11.43 -2.76 -6.98
C ILE A 23 10.29 -1.76 -7.31
N ALA A 24 10.36 -1.10 -8.47
CA ALA A 24 9.31 -0.18 -8.92
C ALA A 24 7.96 -0.89 -9.16
N HIS A 25 7.99 -2.09 -9.73
CA HIS A 25 6.79 -2.90 -9.94
C HIS A 25 6.10 -3.31 -8.62
N ASN A 26 6.88 -3.72 -7.63
CA ASN A 26 6.37 -4.06 -6.31
C ASN A 26 5.75 -2.84 -5.61
N GLY A 27 6.41 -1.68 -5.69
CA GLY A 27 5.88 -0.42 -5.18
C GLY A 27 4.52 -0.07 -5.78
N ARG A 28 4.37 -0.19 -7.10
CA ARG A 28 3.09 0.07 -7.80
C ARG A 28 1.99 -0.94 -7.43
N THR A 29 2.34 -2.18 -7.18
CA THR A 29 1.38 -3.21 -6.75
C THR A 29 0.85 -2.88 -5.34
N ILE A 30 1.74 -2.53 -4.42
CA ILE A 30 1.39 -2.12 -3.06
C ILE A 30 0.50 -0.87 -3.07
N TYR A 31 0.84 0.10 -3.91
CA TYR A 31 0.05 1.30 -4.15
C TYR A 31 -1.39 0.97 -4.56
N THR A 32 -1.54 0.10 -5.57
CA THR A 32 -2.85 -0.29 -6.10
C THR A 32 -3.68 -1.01 -5.03
N CYS A 33 -3.06 -1.90 -4.24
CA CYS A 33 -3.74 -2.54 -3.11
C CYS A 33 -4.19 -1.53 -2.05
N ARG A 34 -3.39 -0.48 -1.78
CA ARG A 34 -3.74 0.58 -0.84
C ARG A 34 -4.93 1.41 -1.33
N VAL A 35 -4.93 1.82 -2.60
CA VAL A 35 -6.07 2.56 -3.17
C VAL A 35 -7.32 1.68 -3.20
N GLY A 36 -7.20 0.42 -3.62
CA GLY A 36 -8.32 -0.53 -3.63
C GLY A 36 -8.93 -0.78 -2.24
N SER A 37 -8.10 -0.94 -1.21
CA SER A 37 -8.58 -1.08 0.17
C SER A 37 -9.26 0.18 0.70
N ALA A 38 -8.75 1.37 0.35
CA ALA A 38 -9.38 2.64 0.70
C ALA A 38 -10.76 2.83 0.03
N ILE A 39 -10.91 2.41 -1.23
CA ILE A 39 -12.19 2.41 -1.95
C ILE A 39 -13.20 1.52 -1.21
N VAL A 40 -12.84 0.28 -0.90
CA VAL A 40 -13.73 -0.66 -0.21
C VAL A 40 -14.13 -0.12 1.17
N ALA A 41 -13.17 0.45 1.92
CA ALA A 41 -13.46 1.08 3.20
C ALA A 41 -14.42 2.28 3.06
N GLY A 42 -14.25 3.10 2.01
CA GLY A 42 -15.16 4.20 1.70
C GLY A 42 -16.57 3.73 1.39
N CYS A 43 -16.70 2.65 0.62
CA CYS A 43 -17.99 2.05 0.34
C CYS A 43 -18.70 1.57 1.62
N VAL A 44 -17.97 0.86 2.48
CA VAL A 44 -18.51 0.35 3.76
C VAL A 44 -18.93 1.50 4.67
N ALA A 45 -18.10 2.54 4.80
CA ALA A 45 -18.42 3.73 5.61
C ALA A 45 -19.64 4.50 5.07
N GLY A 46 -19.78 4.58 3.74
CA GLY A 46 -20.92 5.22 3.07
C GLY A 46 -22.23 4.49 3.30
N ILE A 47 -22.25 3.16 3.14
CA ILE A 47 -23.44 2.32 3.38
C ILE A 47 -23.86 2.34 4.85
N LEU A 48 -22.89 2.37 5.78
CA LEU A 48 -23.16 2.45 7.22
C LEU A 48 -23.69 3.81 7.67
N GLY A 49 -23.62 4.85 6.84
CA GLY A 49 -24.10 6.18 7.19
C GLY A 49 -23.26 6.87 8.25
N MET A 50 -21.97 6.54 8.36
CA MET A 50 -21.11 7.12 9.38
C MET A 50 -20.75 8.57 8.97
N GLU A 51 -21.50 9.54 9.47
CA GLU A 51 -21.31 10.97 9.19
C GLU A 51 -20.26 11.63 10.11
N GLY A 52 -19.44 12.51 9.57
CA GLY A 52 -18.53 13.36 10.35
C GLY A 52 -17.29 12.64 10.93
N LEU A 53 -17.04 12.85 12.24
CA LEU A 53 -15.89 12.30 12.98
C LEU A 53 -15.73 10.76 12.90
N PRO A 54 -16.79 9.94 13.08
CA PRO A 54 -16.66 8.48 13.00
C PRO A 54 -16.21 7.98 11.61
N GLY A 55 -16.65 8.63 10.52
CA GLY A 55 -16.17 8.33 9.16
C GLY A 55 -14.68 8.61 9.00
N PHE A 56 -14.17 9.67 9.63
CA PHE A 56 -12.73 9.97 9.61
C PHE A 56 -11.91 8.94 10.41
N PHE A 57 -12.42 8.47 11.56
CA PHE A 57 -11.78 7.38 12.32
C PHE A 57 -11.75 6.07 11.53
N PHE A 58 -12.79 5.79 10.74
CA PHE A 58 -12.81 4.61 9.88
C PHE A 58 -11.74 4.66 8.80
N PHE A 59 -11.50 5.84 8.22
CA PHE A 59 -10.37 6.04 7.30
C PHE A 59 -9.02 5.79 7.99
N LEU A 60 -8.80 6.34 9.18
CA LEU A 60 -7.57 6.08 9.95
C LEU A 60 -7.38 4.60 10.25
N LEU A 61 -8.45 3.91 10.63
CA LEU A 61 -8.43 2.46 10.87
C LEU A 61 -8.08 1.69 9.60
N SER A 62 -8.65 2.08 8.45
CA SER A 62 -8.31 1.48 7.16
C SER A 62 -6.84 1.72 6.79
N CYS A 63 -6.28 2.90 7.08
CA CYS A 63 -4.87 3.20 6.87
C CYS A 63 -3.96 2.31 7.72
N VAL A 64 -4.32 2.13 9.00
CA VAL A 64 -3.60 1.23 9.91
C VAL A 64 -3.74 -0.22 9.45
N ALA A 65 -4.93 -0.65 9.03
CA ALA A 65 -5.19 -1.99 8.54
C ALA A 65 -4.37 -2.29 7.27
N THR A 66 -4.31 -1.36 6.32
CA THR A 66 -3.51 -1.52 5.10
C THR A 66 -2.02 -1.54 5.41
N SER A 67 -1.54 -0.70 6.34
CA SER A 67 -0.14 -0.77 6.80
C SER A 67 0.16 -2.09 7.52
N ALA A 68 -0.75 -2.58 8.38
CA ALA A 68 -0.60 -3.87 9.06
C ALA A 68 -0.63 -5.04 8.08
N MET A 69 -1.51 -5.00 7.07
CA MET A 69 -1.60 -6.00 6.02
C MET A 69 -0.34 -6.01 5.16
N LEU A 70 0.23 -4.84 4.87
CA LEU A 70 1.52 -4.72 4.18
C LEU A 70 2.65 -5.30 5.03
N CYS A 71 2.73 -4.96 6.32
CA CYS A 71 3.71 -5.55 7.25
C CYS A 71 3.58 -7.07 7.36
N ALA A 72 2.34 -7.59 7.44
CA ALA A 72 2.08 -9.02 7.50
C ALA A 72 2.48 -9.74 6.20
N ARG A 73 2.27 -9.10 5.05
CA ARG A 73 2.64 -9.65 3.73
C ARG A 73 4.13 -9.59 3.46
N MET A 74 4.84 -8.61 4.02
CA MET A 74 6.27 -8.42 3.81
C MET A 74 7.12 -9.23 4.82
N GLY A 75 6.55 -9.66 5.94
CA GLY A 75 7.25 -10.45 6.96
C GLY A 75 8.31 -9.62 7.70
N SER A 76 8.74 -10.09 8.88
CA SER A 76 9.69 -9.40 9.78
C SER A 76 11.14 -9.27 9.22
N VAL A 77 11.35 -9.51 7.93
CA VAL A 77 12.67 -9.63 7.33
C VAL A 77 12.78 -8.60 6.20
N SER A 78 13.59 -7.57 6.45
CA SER A 78 14.10 -6.58 5.51
C SER A 78 13.11 -5.62 4.82
N MET A 79 12.36 -4.86 5.61
CA MET A 79 11.77 -3.57 5.16
C MET A 79 12.84 -2.58 4.62
N PHE A 80 14.12 -2.82 4.93
CA PHE A 80 15.27 -2.03 4.50
C PHE A 80 15.93 -2.47 3.17
N ASP A 81 15.73 -3.72 2.70
CA ASP A 81 16.30 -4.17 1.40
C ASP A 81 15.35 -3.91 0.23
N TYR A 82 14.04 -3.90 0.46
CA TYR A 82 13.05 -3.70 -0.61
C TYR A 82 12.70 -2.23 -0.88
N PHE A 83 13.04 -1.32 0.02
CA PHE A 83 12.71 0.10 -0.10
C PHE A 83 13.86 0.98 0.32
N ALA A 84 14.34 1.80 -0.61
CA ALA A 84 15.41 2.77 -0.38
C ALA A 84 15.10 3.74 0.79
N LYS A 85 13.81 4.00 1.07
CA LYS A 85 13.34 4.91 2.12
C LYS A 85 11.99 4.42 2.72
N PRO A 86 11.93 4.04 4.01
CA PRO A 86 10.72 3.50 4.65
C PRO A 86 9.60 4.55 4.81
N TYR A 87 9.93 5.85 4.84
CA TYR A 87 8.92 6.91 4.90
C TYR A 87 8.11 7.03 3.60
N GLN A 88 8.72 6.66 2.47
CA GLN A 88 8.10 6.80 1.15
C GLN A 88 6.92 5.84 1.04
N VAL A 89 7.02 4.61 1.56
CA VAL A 89 5.91 3.64 1.59
C VAL A 89 4.69 4.13 2.37
N TRP A 90 4.91 4.98 3.38
CA TRP A 90 3.83 5.44 4.25
C TRP A 90 3.13 6.69 3.69
N THR A 91 3.87 7.56 3.01
CA THR A 91 3.31 8.76 2.39
C THR A 91 2.82 8.53 0.96
N ASP A 92 3.43 7.57 0.25
CA ASP A 92 3.12 7.29 -1.15
C ASP A 92 1.77 6.55 -1.25
N GLY A 93 0.83 7.16 -1.96
CA GLY A 93 -0.54 6.66 -2.11
C GLY A 93 -1.49 6.91 -0.94
N LEU A 94 -1.05 7.57 0.14
CA LEU A 94 -1.96 7.97 1.22
C LEU A 94 -2.96 9.03 0.75
N THR A 95 -2.48 10.05 0.03
CA THR A 95 -3.32 11.12 -0.50
C THR A 95 -4.29 10.60 -1.58
N GLU A 96 -3.84 9.72 -2.47
CA GLU A 96 -4.72 9.11 -3.48
C GLU A 96 -5.76 8.18 -2.84
N GLY A 97 -5.36 7.41 -1.82
CA GLY A 97 -6.28 6.60 -1.03
C GLY A 97 -7.32 7.44 -0.30
N LEU A 98 -6.93 8.57 0.30
CA LEU A 98 -7.84 9.51 0.96
C LEU A 98 -8.86 10.11 -0.01
N MET A 99 -8.42 10.58 -1.17
CA MET A 99 -9.31 11.16 -2.18
C MET A 99 -10.31 10.12 -2.68
N SER A 100 -9.84 8.90 -2.96
CA SER A 100 -10.71 7.80 -3.37
C SER A 100 -11.70 7.41 -2.27
N TYR A 101 -11.24 7.34 -1.02
CA TYR A 101 -12.10 7.06 0.13
C TYR A 101 -13.24 8.08 0.25
N ILE A 102 -12.91 9.38 0.26
CA ILE A 102 -13.90 10.45 0.41
C ILE A 102 -14.93 10.39 -0.73
N LEU A 103 -14.48 10.16 -1.97
CA LEU A 103 -15.35 10.08 -3.13
C LEU A 103 -16.41 8.97 -2.99
N PHE A 104 -15.99 7.75 -2.64
CA PHE A 104 -16.93 6.64 -2.48
C PHE A 104 -17.79 6.76 -1.21
N TRP A 105 -17.23 7.31 -0.14
CA TRP A 105 -17.94 7.57 1.10
C TRP A 105 -19.11 8.55 0.88
N THR A 106 -18.86 9.70 0.27
CA THR A 106 -19.91 10.70 0.02
C THR A 106 -20.90 10.22 -1.03
N LEU A 107 -20.44 9.55 -2.08
CA LEU A 107 -21.29 9.03 -3.15
C LEU A 107 -22.30 8.00 -2.63
N LEU A 108 -21.84 7.00 -1.86
CA LEU A 108 -22.76 5.99 -1.34
C LEU A 108 -23.64 6.53 -0.21
N PHE A 109 -23.14 7.47 0.59
CA PHE A 109 -23.95 8.14 1.58
C PHE A 109 -25.12 8.89 0.92
N ASP A 110 -24.84 9.67 -0.12
CA ASP A 110 -25.86 10.40 -0.91
C ASP A 110 -26.87 9.41 -1.54
N LEU A 111 -26.38 8.31 -2.11
CA LEU A 111 -27.23 7.28 -2.72
C LEU A 111 -28.19 6.60 -1.74
N VAL A 112 -27.73 6.27 -0.52
CA VAL A 112 -28.52 5.46 0.44
C VAL A 112 -29.41 6.32 1.33
N TYR A 113 -28.96 7.52 1.69
CA TYR A 113 -29.62 8.34 2.70
C TYR A 113 -30.34 9.56 2.15
N ILE A 114 -29.90 10.10 0.99
CA ILE A 114 -30.51 11.30 0.40
C ILE A 114 -31.54 10.92 -0.68
N PHE A 115 -31.26 9.92 -1.51
CA PHE A 115 -32.18 9.40 -2.53
C PHE A 115 -33.10 8.30 -1.98
#